data_AF-A0A958CM36-F1
#
_entry.id   AF-A0A958CM36-F1
#
_cell.length_a   1.000
_cell.length_b   1.000
_cell.length_c   1.000
_cell.angle_alpha   90.00
_cell.angle_beta   90.00
_cell.angle_gamma   90.00
#
_symmetry.space_group_name_H-M   'P 1'
#
loop_
_entity.id
_entity.type
_entity.pdbx_description
1 polymer ?
#
loop_
_entity_poly.entity_id
_entity_poly.type
_entity_poly.pdbx_seq_one_letter_code
_entity_poly.pdbx_strand_id
1 'polypeptide(L)'
;MAWKDFRLALIGAGVLVLLIALAQWLWFLQPLRLALGLAYVLFVPGYCLTAALFPREDDIDGIERLGLSLGLSVAWVPVLALILDRLPWGLRLWPIVVGELLSMAIFAAIALWRRSRLPVAEAYAPDLA
;
A
#
# COMPACT_ATOMS: atom_id res chain seq x y z
N MET A 1 5.63 -18.76 -1.05
CA MET A 1 4.27 -18.23 -1.32
C MET A 1 4.14 -16.72 -1.05
N ALA A 2 4.83 -16.17 -0.03
CA ALA A 2 4.81 -14.74 0.38
C ALA A 2 5.20 -13.67 -0.67
N TRP A 3 5.69 -14.03 -1.85
CA TRP A 3 6.13 -13.09 -2.88
C TRP A 3 4.97 -12.54 -3.75
N LYS A 4 3.82 -13.22 -3.78
CA LYS A 4 2.70 -12.85 -4.67
C LYS A 4 2.04 -11.52 -4.25
N ASP A 5 1.74 -11.34 -2.96
CA ASP A 5 1.24 -10.07 -2.40
C ASP A 5 2.16 -8.89 -2.75
N PHE A 6 3.45 -9.11 -2.57
CA PHE A 6 4.45 -8.08 -2.76
C PHE A 6 4.61 -7.69 -4.23
N ARG A 7 4.51 -8.67 -5.12
CA ARG A 7 4.44 -8.43 -6.56
C ARG A 7 3.21 -7.61 -6.91
N LEU A 8 2.05 -7.88 -6.30
CA LEU A 8 0.85 -7.08 -6.52
C LEU A 8 1.02 -5.64 -6.02
N ALA A 9 1.61 -5.43 -4.84
CA ALA A 9 1.91 -4.11 -4.33
C ALA A 9 2.90 -3.35 -5.23
N LEU A 10 3.94 -4.03 -5.71
CA LEU A 10 4.94 -3.46 -6.63
C LEU A 10 4.34 -3.14 -8.01
N ILE A 11 3.48 -4.02 -8.54
CA ILE A 11 2.73 -3.78 -9.77
C ILE A 11 1.79 -2.58 -9.57
N GLY A 12 1.06 -2.52 -8.46
CA GLY A 12 0.19 -1.39 -8.12
C GLY A 12 0.95 -0.07 -8.06
N ALA A 13 2.11 -0.05 -7.39
CA ALA A 13 3.01 1.09 -7.35
C ALA A 13 3.50 1.50 -8.75
N GLY A 14 3.93 0.54 -9.56
CA GLY A 14 4.35 0.78 -10.95
C GLY A 14 3.22 1.33 -11.82
N VAL A 15 2.02 0.77 -11.69
CA VAL A 15 0.81 1.24 -12.38
C VAL A 15 0.45 2.66 -11.95
N LEU A 16 0.55 2.99 -10.66
CA LEU A 16 0.32 4.35 -10.17
C LEU A 16 1.30 5.34 -10.80
N VAL A 17 2.60 5.04 -10.77
CA VAL A 17 3.64 5.90 -11.36
C VAL A 17 3.42 6.07 -12.87
N LEU A 18 3.10 4.98 -13.56
CA LEU A 18 2.81 5.00 -15.00
C LEU A 18 1.56 5.84 -15.31
N LEU A 19 0.48 5.70 -14.54
CA LEU A 19 -0.73 6.50 -14.69
C LEU A 19 -0.48 7.98 -14.43
N ILE A 20 0.35 8.32 -13.43
CA ILE A 20 0.76 9.71 -13.16
C ILE A 20 1.50 10.28 -14.37
N ALA A 21 2.45 9.54 -14.95
CA ALA A 21 3.21 9.96 -16.12
C ALA A 21 2.34 10.11 -17.37
N LEU A 22 1.49 9.12 -17.67
CA LEU A 22 0.59 9.14 -18.83
C LEU A 22 -0.42 10.28 -18.78
N ALA A 23 -0.98 10.58 -17.59
CA ALA A 23 -1.95 11.65 -17.43
C ALA A 23 -1.37 13.06 -17.57
N GLN A 24 -0.04 13.23 -17.50
CA GLN A 24 0.60 14.50 -17.85
C GLN A 24 0.55 14.77 -19.35
N TRP A 25 0.51 13.73 -20.17
CA TRP A 25 0.40 13.81 -21.63
C TRP A 25 -1.04 13.72 -22.13
N LEU A 26 -1.88 12.91 -21.50
CA LEU A 26 -3.25 12.61 -21.91
C LEU A 26 -4.25 13.22 -20.94
N TRP A 27 -4.65 14.46 -21.20
CA TRP A 27 -5.53 15.24 -20.33
C TRP A 27 -6.90 14.58 -20.07
N PHE A 28 -7.44 13.79 -21.00
CA PHE A 28 -8.72 13.09 -20.83
C PHE A 28 -8.67 11.91 -19.83
N LEU A 29 -7.47 11.44 -19.45
CA LEU A 29 -7.29 10.40 -18.42
C LEU A 29 -7.35 10.96 -17.00
N GLN A 30 -7.46 12.29 -16.83
CA GLN A 30 -7.46 12.92 -15.51
C GLN A 30 -8.54 12.39 -14.54
N PRO A 31 -9.82 12.20 -14.94
CA PRO A 31 -10.83 11.66 -14.03
C PRO A 31 -10.53 10.22 -13.61
N LEU A 32 -10.08 9.40 -14.56
CA LEU A 32 -9.68 8.01 -14.29
C LEU A 32 -8.48 7.95 -13.34
N ARG A 33 -7.48 8.82 -13.54
CA ARG A 33 -6.34 8.95 -12.62
C ARG A 33 -6.79 9.30 -11.21
N LEU A 34 -7.72 10.24 -11.06
CA LEU A 34 -8.21 10.65 -9.74
C LEU A 34 -8.93 9.50 -9.04
N ALA A 35 -9.83 8.81 -9.75
CA ALA A 35 -10.56 7.67 -9.21
C ALA A 35 -9.61 6.52 -8.79
N LEU A 36 -8.68 6.14 -9.66
CA LEU A 36 -7.71 5.08 -9.38
C LEU A 36 -6.70 5.47 -8.30
N GLY A 37 -6.23 6.72 -8.32
CA GLY A 37 -5.33 7.25 -7.31
C GLY A 37 -5.98 7.27 -5.92
N LEU A 38 -7.26 7.65 -5.85
CA LEU A 38 -8.02 7.62 -4.61
C LEU A 38 -8.19 6.18 -4.10
N ALA A 39 -8.61 5.26 -4.96
CA ALA A 39 -8.75 3.85 -4.60
C ALA A 39 -7.42 3.25 -4.11
N TYR A 40 -6.31 3.60 -4.77
CA TYR A 40 -4.98 3.18 -4.37
C TYR A 40 -4.61 3.69 -2.98
N VAL A 41 -4.71 5.01 -2.75
CA VAL A 41 -4.36 5.66 -1.48
C VAL A 41 -5.24 5.19 -0.32
N LEU A 42 -6.50 4.83 -0.59
CA LEU A 42 -7.44 4.36 0.44
C LEU A 42 -7.31 2.87 0.77
N PHE A 43 -6.57 2.08 -0.01
CA PHE A 43 -6.53 0.64 0.20
C PHE A 43 -5.11 0.07 0.32
N VAL A 44 -4.19 0.47 -0.57
CA VAL A 44 -2.89 -0.18 -0.71
C VAL A 44 -1.96 0.03 0.50
N PRO A 45 -1.75 1.25 1.05
CA PRO A 45 -0.84 1.39 2.18
C PRO A 45 -1.40 0.70 3.42
N GLY A 46 -2.72 0.75 3.62
CA GLY A 46 -3.40 0.05 4.70
C GLY A 46 -3.35 -1.47 4.56
N TYR A 47 -3.43 -2.02 3.35
CA TYR A 47 -3.22 -3.46 3.11
C TYR A 47 -1.79 -3.89 3.47
N CYS A 48 -0.78 -3.13 3.01
CA CYS A 48 0.62 -3.38 3.35
C CYS A 48 0.85 -3.30 4.86
N LEU A 49 0.23 -2.34 5.54
CA LEU A 49 0.31 -2.19 6.99
C LEU A 49 -0.41 -3.34 7.72
N THR A 50 -1.58 -3.77 7.23
CA THR A 50 -2.31 -4.92 7.77
C THR A 50 -1.48 -6.20 7.65
N ALA A 51 -0.84 -6.41 6.49
CA ALA A 51 0.09 -7.52 6.29
C ALA A 51 1.31 -7.46 7.21
N ALA A 52 1.77 -6.26 7.56
CA ALA A 52 2.86 -6.03 8.50
C ALA A 52 2.44 -6.30 9.96
N LEU A 53 1.19 -5.99 10.33
CA LEU A 53 0.66 -6.15 11.68
C LEU A 53 0.17 -7.58 11.98
N PHE A 54 -0.43 -8.23 10.98
CA PHE A 54 -1.05 -9.55 11.08
C PHE A 54 -0.43 -10.52 10.06
N PRO A 55 0.79 -11.05 10.35
CA PRO A 55 1.54 -11.90 9.44
C PRO A 55 1.04 -13.35 9.41
N ARG A 56 0.24 -13.79 10.40
CA ARG A 56 -0.29 -15.16 10.43
C ARG A 56 -1.60 -15.27 9.66
N GLU A 57 -1.91 -16.49 9.23
CA GLU A 57 -3.17 -16.80 8.57
C GLU A 57 -4.35 -16.69 9.53
N ASP A 58 -4.16 -17.19 10.76
CA ASP A 58 -5.20 -17.27 11.79
C ASP A 58 -5.40 -15.97 12.58
N ASP A 59 -4.63 -14.91 12.27
CA ASP A 59 -4.68 -13.63 13.00
C ASP A 59 -6.03 -12.92 12.79
N ILE A 60 -6.51 -12.88 11.54
CA ILE A 60 -7.72 -12.19 11.10
C ILE A 60 -8.26 -12.83 9.82
N ASP A 61 -9.58 -12.85 9.67
CA ASP A 61 -10.23 -13.38 8.47
C ASP A 61 -10.13 -12.41 7.26
N GLY A 62 -10.61 -12.84 6.11
CA GLY A 62 -10.56 -12.03 4.88
C GLY A 62 -11.37 -10.74 4.95
N ILE A 63 -12.53 -10.74 5.61
CA ILE A 63 -13.41 -9.56 5.73
C ILE A 63 -12.80 -8.57 6.71
N GLU A 64 -12.31 -9.04 7.86
CA GLU A 64 -11.57 -8.26 8.84
C GLU A 64 -10.33 -7.64 8.21
N ARG A 65 -9.58 -8.39 7.41
CA ARG A 65 -8.41 -7.88 6.67
C ARG A 65 -8.77 -6.78 5.71
N LEU A 66 -9.88 -6.90 4.97
CA LEU A 66 -10.37 -5.83 4.09
C LEU A 66 -10.78 -4.59 4.87
N GLY A 67 -11.56 -4.75 5.95
CA GLY A 67 -11.98 -3.65 6.81
C GLY A 67 -10.82 -2.92 7.47
N LEU A 68 -9.85 -3.67 8.02
CA LEU A 68 -8.63 -3.13 8.63
C LEU A 68 -7.75 -2.44 7.60
N SER A 69 -7.63 -2.97 6.38
CA SER A 69 -6.87 -2.33 5.31
C SER A 69 -7.43 -0.94 5.01
N LEU A 70 -8.75 -0.80 4.87
CA LEU A 70 -9.38 0.51 4.68
C LEU A 70 -9.15 1.44 5.88
N GLY A 71 -9.41 0.97 7.09
CA GLY A 71 -9.26 1.76 8.32
C GLY A 71 -7.82 2.25 8.53
N LEU A 72 -6.84 1.38 8.32
CA LEU A 72 -5.42 1.70 8.46
C LEU A 72 -4.92 2.64 7.36
N SER A 73 -5.48 2.58 6.14
CA SER A 73 -5.19 3.55 5.09
C SER A 73 -5.65 4.96 5.50
N VAL A 74 -6.91 5.06 5.96
CA VAL A 74 -7.49 6.33 6.41
C VAL A 74 -6.71 6.90 7.61
N ALA A 75 -6.20 6.04 8.49
CA ALA A 75 -5.32 6.46 9.59
C ALA A 75 -3.92 6.89 9.11
N TRP A 76 -3.34 6.19 8.13
CA TRP A 76 -1.99 6.44 7.65
C TRP A 76 -1.87 7.72 6.84
N VAL A 77 -2.85 8.03 5.99
CA VAL A 77 -2.80 9.19 5.08
C VAL A 77 -2.57 10.53 5.82
N PRO A 78 -3.31 10.87 6.89
CA PRO A 78 -3.04 12.07 7.69
C PRO A 78 -1.67 12.04 8.37
N VAL A 79 -1.23 10.89 8.86
CA VAL A 79 0.10 10.75 9.49
C VAL A 79 1.20 11.05 8.47
N LEU A 80 1.11 10.49 7.26
CA LEU A 80 2.04 10.77 6.18
C LEU A 80 2.00 12.25 5.79
N ALA A 81 0.82 12.85 5.68
CA ALA A 81 0.67 14.27 5.38
C ALA A 81 1.35 15.15 6.43
N LEU A 82 1.17 14.86 7.73
CA LEU A 82 1.82 15.59 8.82
C LEU A 82 3.34 15.43 8.79
N ILE A 83 3.85 14.25 8.45
CA ILE A 83 5.29 14.02 8.29
C ILE A 83 5.83 14.88 7.13
N LEU A 84 5.17 14.83 5.97
CA LEU A 84 5.57 15.56 4.76
C LEU A 84 5.49 17.07 4.92
N ASP A 85 4.51 17.57 5.69
CA ASP A 85 4.37 19.01 5.99
C ASP A 85 5.58 19.57 6.76
N ARG A 86 6.24 18.74 7.57
CA ARG A 86 7.46 19.11 8.30
C ARG A 86 8.74 19.03 7.47
N LEU A 87 8.69 18.41 6.29
CA LEU A 87 9.84 18.23 5.43
C LEU A 87 10.03 19.46 4.51
N PRO A 88 11.26 19.79 4.08
CA PRO A 88 11.54 20.99 3.26
C PRO A 88 10.76 21.04 1.94
N TRP A 89 10.32 19.88 1.44
CA TRP A 89 9.59 19.74 0.19
C TRP A 89 8.08 19.94 0.32
N GLY A 90 7.52 19.80 1.53
CA GLY A 90 6.10 19.97 1.85
C GLY A 90 5.15 18.98 1.14
N LEU A 91 3.86 19.33 1.13
CA LEU A 91 2.76 18.57 0.52
C LEU A 91 2.70 18.73 -1.02
N ARG A 92 3.76 18.35 -1.72
CA ARG A 92 3.82 18.32 -3.19
C ARG A 92 3.61 16.91 -3.73
N LEU A 93 3.24 16.80 -5.01
CA LEU A 93 2.97 15.52 -5.67
C LEU A 93 4.13 14.51 -5.51
N TRP A 94 5.35 14.91 -5.86
CA TRP A 94 6.51 14.00 -5.81
C TRP A 94 6.88 13.55 -4.39
N PRO A 95 6.98 14.44 -3.39
CA PRO A 95 7.12 14.02 -1.98
C PRO A 95 6.02 13.08 -1.49
N ILE A 96 4.76 13.32 -1.87
CA ILE A 96 3.64 12.42 -1.50
C ILE A 96 3.83 11.04 -2.14
N VAL A 97 4.10 10.98 -3.44
CA VAL A 97 4.33 9.72 -4.15
C VAL A 97 5.50 8.96 -3.56
N VAL A 98 6.64 9.63 -3.32
CA VAL A 98 7.82 9.00 -2.73
C VAL A 98 7.55 8.53 -1.31
N GLY A 99 6.92 9.36 -0.48
CA GLY A 99 6.56 9.02 0.90
C GLY A 99 5.64 7.80 0.96
N GLU A 100 4.65 7.75 0.09
CA GLU A 100 3.71 6.64 -0.02
C GLU A 100 4.40 5.34 -0.46
N LEU A 101 5.25 5.41 -1.49
CA LEU A 101 6.03 4.26 -1.96
C LEU A 101 7.01 3.75 -0.90
N LEU A 102 7.68 4.65 -0.17
CA LEU A 102 8.58 4.27 0.93
C LEU A 102 7.82 3.62 2.08
N SER A 103 6.64 4.15 2.42
CA SER A 103 5.79 3.58 3.47
C SER A 103 5.40 2.14 3.14
N MET A 104 4.94 1.91 1.90
CA MET A 104 4.62 0.57 1.41
C MET A 104 5.83 -0.35 1.44
N ALA A 105 6.99 0.11 0.96
CA ALA A 105 8.21 -0.67 0.97
C ALA A 105 8.61 -1.07 2.40
N ILE A 106 8.50 -0.15 3.37
CA ILE A 106 8.79 -0.41 4.79
C ILE A 106 7.82 -1.41 5.38
N PHE A 107 6.51 -1.19 5.25
CA PHE A 107 5.49 -2.09 5.81
C PHE A 107 5.61 -3.48 5.23
N ALA A 108 5.81 -3.55 3.93
CA ALA A 108 5.92 -4.82 3.25
C ALA A 108 7.23 -5.51 3.67
N ALA A 109 8.37 -4.80 3.80
CA ALA A 109 9.60 -5.38 4.34
C ALA A 109 9.41 -5.93 5.77
N ILE A 110 8.69 -5.21 6.64
CA ILE A 110 8.31 -5.68 7.98
C ILE A 110 7.45 -6.94 7.89
N ALA A 111 6.45 -6.97 7.00
CA ALA A 111 5.58 -8.13 6.79
C ALA A 111 6.40 -9.37 6.38
N LEU A 112 7.32 -9.23 5.42
CA LEU A 112 8.18 -10.33 4.99
C LEU A 112 9.11 -10.80 6.10
N TRP A 113 9.71 -9.86 6.83
CA TRP A 113 10.57 -10.20 7.95
C TRP A 113 9.80 -10.98 9.02
N ARG A 114 8.59 -10.53 9.39
CA ARG A 114 7.75 -11.25 10.36
C ARG A 114 7.30 -12.62 9.84
N ARG A 115 6.87 -12.72 8.59
CA ARG A 115 6.47 -14.00 7.95
C ARG A 115 7.64 -14.99 7.87
N SER A 116 8.87 -14.53 7.64
CA SER A 116 10.05 -15.40 7.61
C SER A 116 10.43 -16.02 8.97
N ARG A 117 9.87 -15.51 10.07
CA ARG A 117 10.07 -16.04 11.43
C ARG A 117 9.01 -17.08 11.81
N LEU A 118 8.01 -17.30 10.96
CA LEU A 118 6.90 -18.22 11.23
C LEU A 118 7.10 -19.55 10.47
N PRO A 119 6.60 -20.67 11.02
CA PRO A 119 6.45 -21.90 10.27
C PRO A 119 5.61 -21.67 9.00
N VAL A 120 5.96 -22.33 7.89
CA VAL A 120 5.31 -22.10 6.58
C VAL A 120 3.80 -22.34 6.63
N ALA A 121 3.32 -23.24 7.49
CA ALA A 121 1.91 -23.56 7.66
C ALA A 121 1.10 -22.48 8.42
N GLU A 122 1.76 -21.56 9.11
CA GLU A 122 1.09 -20.51 9.91
C GLU A 122 1.21 -19.13 9.26
N ALA A 123 2.12 -18.97 8.30
CA ALA A 123 2.36 -17.69 7.64
C ALA A 123 1.27 -17.43 6.60
N TYR A 124 0.62 -16.25 6.68
CA TYR A 124 -0.41 -15.88 5.73
C TYR A 124 0.07 -15.97 4.28
N ALA A 125 -0.61 -16.78 3.48
CA ALA A 125 -0.47 -16.90 2.05
C ALA A 125 -1.79 -16.50 1.37
N PRO A 126 -1.81 -15.46 0.53
CA PRO A 126 -3.00 -15.10 -0.22
C PRO A 126 -3.33 -16.21 -1.23
N ASP A 127 -4.47 -16.87 -1.06
CA ASP A 127 -5.05 -17.71 -2.10
C ASP A 127 -5.65 -16.81 -3.17
N LEU A 128 -4.86 -16.53 -4.21
CA LEU A 128 -5.38 -16.00 -5.46
C LEU A 128 -6.03 -17.16 -6.21
N ALA A 129 -7.34 -17.32 -6.00
CA ALA A 129 -8.21 -18.17 -6.81
C ALA A 129 -8.20 -17.74 -8.28
#